data_AF-A0A951K847-F1
#
_entry.id   AF-A0A951K847-F1
#
_cell.length_a   1.000
_cell.length_b   1.000
_cell.length_c   1.000
_cell.angle_alpha   90.00
_cell.angle_beta   90.00
_cell.angle_gamma   90.00
#
_symmetry.space_group_name_H-M   'P 1'
#
loop_
_entity.id
_entity.type
_entity.pdbx_description
1 polymer ?
#
loop_
_entity_poly.entity_id
_entity_poly.type
_entity_poly.pdbx_seq_one_letter_code
_entity_poly.pdbx_strand_id
1 'polypeptide(L)'
;GVPYEFAVDGRYWADFDREHPIEGAARAQAWTGVAHALIAELGVGTVTAQALQLGLALAGLFAGLGGTLILTGAGLVWATRAAREEEKVAVIKPNPVGMPA
;
A
#
# COMPACT_ATOMS: atom_id res chain seq x y z
N GLY A 1 29.64 -13.34 -45.30
CA GLY A 1 29.79 -14.12 -44.06
C GLY A 1 28.95 -15.37 -44.15
N VAL A 2 29.33 -16.43 -43.46
CA VAL A 2 28.49 -17.63 -43.28
C VAL A 2 27.52 -17.39 -42.12
N PRO A 3 26.26 -17.86 -42.22
CA PRO A 3 25.32 -17.80 -41.10
C PRO A 3 25.84 -18.64 -39.92
N TYR A 4 25.72 -18.10 -38.71
CA TYR A 4 26.09 -18.75 -37.46
C TYR A 4 24.86 -18.80 -36.55
N GLU A 5 24.59 -19.97 -35.99
CA GLU A 5 23.48 -20.15 -35.04
C GLU A 5 23.92 -19.72 -33.65
N PHE A 6 23.16 -18.80 -33.05
CA PHE A 6 23.48 -18.25 -31.74
C PHE A 6 22.39 -18.60 -30.74
N ALA A 7 22.76 -19.32 -29.68
CA ALA A 7 21.84 -19.71 -28.63
C ALA A 7 21.51 -18.51 -27.73
N VAL A 8 20.23 -18.14 -27.64
CA VAL A 8 19.78 -17.03 -26.77
C VAL A 8 19.72 -17.46 -25.31
N ASP A 9 19.45 -18.74 -25.03
CA ASP A 9 19.43 -19.35 -23.70
C ASP A 9 18.58 -18.58 -22.67
N GLY A 10 17.49 -17.96 -23.12
CA GLY A 10 16.57 -17.21 -22.26
C GLY A 10 17.13 -15.88 -21.72
N ARG A 11 18.30 -15.44 -22.19
CA ARG A 11 18.94 -14.19 -21.75
C ARG A 11 18.04 -12.98 -21.94
N TYR A 12 17.92 -12.17 -20.88
CA TYR A 12 17.24 -10.89 -20.95
C TYR A 12 18.07 -9.88 -21.76
N TRP A 13 17.44 -8.80 -22.24
CA TRP A 13 18.10 -7.76 -23.04
C TRP A 13 19.42 -7.26 -22.43
N ALA A 14 19.48 -7.15 -21.10
CA ALA A 14 20.64 -6.65 -20.39
C ALA A 14 21.77 -7.69 -20.21
N ASP A 15 21.49 -8.98 -20.41
CA ASP A 15 22.40 -10.09 -20.08
C ASP A 15 23.35 -10.45 -21.23
N PHE A 16 23.23 -9.79 -22.38
CA PHE A 16 24.15 -9.94 -23.50
C PHE A 16 25.42 -9.11 -23.25
N ASP A 17 26.57 -9.73 -23.46
CA ASP A 17 27.87 -9.08 -23.37
C ASP A 17 28.03 -8.06 -24.50
N ARG A 18 28.36 -6.82 -24.13
CA ARG A 18 28.56 -5.73 -25.09
C ARG A 18 29.95 -5.76 -25.71
N GLU A 19 30.90 -6.45 -25.09
CA GLU A 19 32.27 -6.60 -25.61
C GLU A 19 32.39 -7.79 -26.56
N HIS A 20 31.42 -8.72 -26.53
CA HIS A 20 31.41 -9.87 -27.42
C HIS A 20 31.05 -9.49 -28.86
N PRO A 21 31.86 -9.89 -29.87
CA PRO A 21 31.79 -9.35 -31.23
C PRO A 21 30.48 -9.64 -31.98
N ILE A 22 29.72 -10.66 -31.57
CA ILE A 22 28.45 -11.05 -32.22
C ILE A 22 27.22 -10.90 -31.33
N GLU A 23 27.37 -10.71 -30.01
CA GLU A 23 26.22 -10.70 -29.10
C GLU A 23 25.38 -9.44 -29.24
N GLY A 24 25.98 -8.30 -29.60
CA GLY A 24 25.22 -7.08 -29.90
C GLY A 24 24.24 -7.28 -31.06
N ALA A 25 24.67 -7.97 -32.11
CA ALA A 25 23.81 -8.28 -33.27
C ALA A 25 22.77 -9.36 -32.94
N ALA A 26 23.16 -10.40 -32.18
CA ALA A 26 22.25 -11.44 -31.74
C ALA A 26 21.17 -10.89 -30.79
N ARG A 27 21.54 -9.99 -29.87
CA ARG A 27 20.60 -9.29 -28.97
C ARG A 27 19.52 -8.56 -29.75
N ALA A 28 19.89 -7.77 -30.75
CA ALA A 28 18.91 -7.02 -31.56
C ALA A 28 17.95 -7.94 -32.35
N GLN A 29 18.39 -9.15 -32.70
CA GLN A 29 17.56 -10.15 -33.37
C GLN A 29 16.65 -10.90 -32.37
N ALA A 30 17.16 -11.24 -31.18
CA ALA A 30 16.41 -11.91 -30.13
C ALA A 30 15.35 -10.98 -29.50
N TRP A 31 15.70 -9.71 -29.33
CA TRP A 31 14.90 -8.71 -28.64
C TRP A 31 14.54 -7.57 -29.61
N THR A 32 13.63 -7.89 -30.52
CA THR A 32 13.09 -6.91 -31.47
C THR A 32 12.25 -5.85 -30.76
N GLY A 33 11.94 -4.75 -31.46
CA GLY A 33 11.00 -3.74 -30.93
C GLY A 33 9.63 -4.33 -30.61
N VAL A 34 9.17 -5.33 -31.39
CA VAL A 34 7.92 -6.05 -31.13
C VAL A 34 8.02 -6.92 -29.87
N ALA A 35 9.14 -7.63 -29.68
CA ALA A 35 9.36 -8.42 -28.47
C ALA A 35 9.33 -7.53 -27.20
N HIS A 36 9.99 -6.37 -27.25
CA HIS A 36 9.92 -5.38 -26.17
C HIS A 36 8.50 -4.87 -25.95
N ALA A 37 7.78 -4.51 -27.01
CA ALA A 37 6.41 -4.00 -26.91
C ALA A 37 5.47 -5.04 -26.28
N LEU A 38 5.51 -6.30 -26.73
CA LEU A 38 4.67 -7.37 -26.18
C LEU A 38 4.91 -7.59 -24.69
N ILE A 39 6.18 -7.61 -24.26
CA ILE A 39 6.53 -7.75 -22.85
C ILE A 39 6.11 -6.52 -22.04
N ALA A 40 6.28 -5.32 -22.61
CA ALA A 40 5.85 -4.09 -21.97
C ALA A 40 4.32 -4.04 -21.77
N GLU A 41 3.52 -4.38 -22.79
CA GLU A 41 2.06 -4.40 -22.69
C GLU A 41 1.55 -5.43 -21.67
N LEU A 42 2.18 -6.61 -21.61
CA LEU A 42 1.94 -7.59 -20.54
C LEU A 42 2.25 -6.99 -19.15
N GLY A 43 3.36 -6.27 -19.03
CA GLY A 43 3.76 -5.57 -17.82
C GLY A 43 2.76 -4.48 -17.40
N VAL A 44 2.29 -3.66 -18.34
CA VAL A 44 1.37 -2.54 -18.05
C VAL A 44 0.07 -3.02 -17.41
N GLY A 45 -0.53 -4.08 -17.94
CA GLY A 45 -1.76 -4.65 -17.39
C GLY A 45 -1.58 -5.15 -15.95
N THR A 46 -0.50 -5.88 -15.69
CA THR A 46 -0.20 -6.40 -14.35
C THR A 46 0.11 -5.28 -13.35
N VAL A 47 0.96 -4.33 -13.71
CA VAL A 47 1.34 -3.20 -12.84
C VAL A 47 0.12 -2.33 -12.53
N THR A 48 -0.73 -2.06 -13.51
CA THR A 48 -1.95 -1.27 -13.31
C THR A 48 -2.91 -1.96 -12.33
N ALA A 49 -3.14 -3.27 -12.51
CA ALA A 49 -3.99 -4.05 -11.62
C ALA A 49 -3.44 -4.07 -10.19
N GLN A 50 -2.12 -4.27 -10.03
CA GLN A 50 -1.47 -4.27 -8.72
C GLN A 50 -1.51 -2.90 -8.06
N ALA A 51 -1.28 -1.81 -8.80
CA ALA A 51 -1.36 -0.46 -8.27
C ALA A 51 -2.76 -0.13 -7.73
N LEU A 52 -3.80 -0.53 -8.46
CA LEU A 52 -5.20 -0.37 -8.04
C LEU A 52 -5.51 -1.18 -6.77
N GLN A 53 -5.06 -2.44 -6.71
CA GLN A 53 -5.23 -3.30 -5.53
C GLN A 53 -4.52 -2.71 -4.30
N LEU A 54 -3.29 -2.24 -4.47
CA LEU A 54 -2.50 -1.65 -3.40
C LEU A 54 -3.13 -0.35 -2.89
N GLY A 55 -3.59 0.51 -3.82
CA GLY A 55 -4.30 1.74 -3.49
C GLY A 55 -5.58 1.47 -2.70
N LEU A 56 -6.38 0.49 -3.12
CA LEU A 56 -7.60 0.09 -2.40
C LEU A 56 -7.28 -0.50 -1.02
N ALA A 57 -6.25 -1.33 -0.92
CA ALA A 57 -5.82 -1.91 0.35
C ALA A 57 -5.37 -0.83 1.35
N LEU A 58 -4.58 0.15 0.90
CA LEU A 58 -4.16 1.28 1.72
C LEU A 58 -5.35 2.15 2.14
N ALA A 59 -6.29 2.43 1.23
CA ALA A 59 -7.50 3.17 1.55
C ALA A 59 -8.32 2.45 2.64
N GLY A 60 -8.52 1.14 2.49
CA GLY A 60 -9.20 0.31 3.48
C GLY A 60 -8.48 0.29 4.83
N LEU A 61 -7.15 0.17 4.82
CA LEU A 61 -6.32 0.19 6.04
C LEU A 61 -6.48 1.51 6.80
N PHE A 62 -6.36 2.65 6.12
CA PHE A 62 -6.50 3.96 6.77
C PHE A 62 -7.94 4.25 7.21
N ALA A 63 -8.93 3.84 6.41
CA ALA A 63 -10.33 3.94 6.81
C ALA A 63 -10.64 3.09 8.04
N GLY A 64 -10.12 1.87 8.10
CA GLY A 64 -10.23 0.98 9.26
C GLY A 64 -9.59 1.58 10.50
N LEU A 65 -8.33 2.02 10.39
CA LEU A 65 -7.60 2.65 11.50
C LEU A 65 -8.30 3.92 12.00
N GLY A 66 -8.69 4.82 11.08
CA GLY A 66 -9.43 6.02 11.41
C GLY A 66 -10.78 5.72 12.08
N GLY A 67 -11.51 4.73 11.56
CA GLY A 67 -12.75 4.24 12.15
C GLY A 67 -12.55 3.72 13.58
N THR A 68 -11.51 2.92 13.83
CA THR A 68 -11.17 2.43 15.18
C THR A 68 -10.90 3.59 16.14
N LEU A 69 -10.15 4.60 15.71
CA LEU A 69 -9.85 5.77 16.54
C LEU A 69 -11.11 6.60 16.84
N ILE A 70 -11.97 6.81 15.84
CA ILE A 70 -13.25 7.52 16.03
C ILE A 70 -14.14 6.77 17.02
N LEU A 71 -14.32 5.46 16.83
CA LEU A 71 -15.13 4.63 17.72
C LEU A 71 -14.60 4.64 19.15
N THR A 72 -13.28 4.52 19.32
CA THR A 72 -12.63 4.57 20.63
C THR A 72 -12.82 5.94 21.28
N GLY A 73 -12.57 7.03 20.55
CA GLY A 73 -12.76 8.39 21.05
C GLY A 73 -14.22 8.68 21.45
N ALA A 74 -15.18 8.28 20.61
CA ALA A 74 -16.60 8.41 20.91
C ALA A 74 -17.00 7.59 22.15
N GLY A 75 -16.50 6.36 22.26
CA GLY A 75 -16.72 5.50 23.44
C GLY A 75 -16.19 6.12 24.73
N LEU A 76 -15.00 6.72 24.69
CA LEU A 76 -14.42 7.41 25.85
C LEU A 76 -15.22 8.66 26.24
N VAL A 77 -15.66 9.47 25.27
CA VAL A 77 -16.53 10.63 25.55
C VAL A 77 -17.84 10.17 26.17
N TRP A 78 -18.44 9.10 25.66
CA TRP A 78 -19.67 8.56 26.23
C TRP A 78 -19.47 8.07 27.66
N ALA A 79 -18.43 7.26 27.91
CA ALA A 79 -18.15 6.71 29.23
C ALA A 79 -17.82 7.78 30.29
N THR A 80 -17.08 8.83 29.92
CA THR A 80 -16.68 9.90 30.85
C THR A 80 -17.76 10.95 31.09
N ARG A 81 -18.70 11.14 30.17
CA ARG A 81 -19.81 12.08 30.36
C ARG A 81 -20.71 11.71 31.53
N ALA A 82 -20.98 10.43 31.77
CA ALA A 82 -21.77 9.97 32.90
C ALA A 82 -21.15 10.35 34.26
N ALA A 83 -19.84 10.15 34.41
CA ALA A 83 -19.11 10.49 35.63
C ALA A 83 -19.15 12.00 35.94
N ARG A 84 -19.05 12.86 34.91
CA ARG A 84 -19.12 14.33 35.07
C ARG A 84 -20.50 14.82 35.48
N GLU A 85 -21.57 14.13 35.08
CA GLU A 85 -22.94 14.47 35.47
C GLU A 85 -23.22 14.09 36.93
N GLU A 86 -22.76 12.92 37.38
CA GLU A 86 -22.85 12.50 38.79
C GLU A 86 -22.11 13.46 39.74
N GLU A 87 -20.90 13.89 39.36
CA GLU A 87 -20.12 14.86 40.13
C GLU A 87 -20.85 16.21 40.26
N LYS A 88 -21.42 16.73 39.17
CA LYS A 88 -22.21 17.97 39.22
C LYS A 88 -23.44 17.85 40.13
N VAL A 89 -24.13 16.71 40.09
CA VAL A 89 -25.31 16.47 40.95
C VAL A 89 -24.90 16.39 42.43
N ALA A 90 -23.75 15.78 42.73
CA ALA A 90 -23.20 15.72 44.09
C ALA A 90 -22.79 17.10 44.62
N VAL A 91 -22.25 17.98 43.77
CA VAL A 91 -21.89 19.38 44.12
C VAL A 91 -23.14 20.26 44.31
N ILE A 92 -24.22 20.02 43.56
CA ILE A 92 -25.46 20.80 43.66
C ILE A 92 -26.29 20.39 44.90
N LYS A 93 -26.20 19.14 45.37
CA LYS A 93 -26.77 18.77 46.66
C LYS A 93 -25.98 19.50 47.75
N PRO A 94 -26.60 20.41 48.54
CA PRO A 94 -25.88 21.05 49.62
C PRO A 94 -25.40 19.97 50.59
N ASN A 95 -24.11 20.03 50.96
CA ASN A 95 -23.58 19.24 52.06
C ASN A 95 -24.48 19.51 53.27
N PRO A 96 -25.06 18.50 53.95
CA PRO A 96 -25.83 18.76 55.16
C PRO A 96 -24.88 19.45 56.14
N VAL A 97 -25.03 20.77 56.28
CA VAL A 97 -24.22 21.58 57.18
C VAL A 97 -24.49 20.99 58.56
N GLY A 98 -23.43 20.46 59.17
CA GLY A 98 -23.48 19.87 60.50
C GLY A 98 -24.21 20.83 61.43
N MET A 99 -25.33 20.36 61.97
CA MET A 99 -26.05 21.08 63.01
C MET A 99 -25.12 21.13 64.23
N PRO A 100 -24.75 22.32 64.74
CA PRO A 100 -23.97 22.39 65.97
C PRO A 100 -24.81 21.79 67.12
N ALA A 101 -24.13 21.01 67.96
CA ALA A 101 -24.67 20.31 69.11
C ALA A 101 -25.35 21.24 70.14
#